data_AF-A0AAV4FU62-F1
#
_entry.id   AF-A0AAV4FU62-F1
#
_cell.length_a   1.000
_cell.length_b   1.000
_cell.length_c   1.000
_cell.angle_alpha   90.00
_cell.angle_beta   90.00
_cell.angle_gamma   90.00
#
_symmetry.space_group_name_H-M   'P 1'
#
loop_
_entity.id
_entity.type
_entity.pdbx_description
1 polymer ?
#
loop_
_entity_poly.entity_id
_entity_poly.type
_entity_poly.pdbx_seq_one_letter_code
_entity_poly.pdbx_strand_id
1 'polypeptide(L)'
;MCAERSKSNCPAGRFGLTCERQCNCINGGSCFVHSGGCPSGCAPGYTGEDCGTECKAGYYGIQCGRRCIVNCAGSNNACNRVDGRCDEGCNIGYTGYKCDQICPTGKYGLQCNGRCSVHCAGLNNTCDHVDGKCDEGCDKGYIGGMCEQSKMS
;
A
#
# COMPACT_ATOMS: atom_id res chain seq x y z
N MET A 1 36.09 -3.96 47.89
CA MET A 1 34.70 -4.38 47.58
C MET A 1 33.90 -3.13 47.25
N CYS A 2 33.27 -3.10 46.08
CA CYS A 2 31.94 -2.55 45.82
C CYS A 2 31.55 -3.04 44.42
N ALA A 3 30.72 -4.10 44.37
CA ALA A 3 30.05 -4.49 43.13
C ALA A 3 28.90 -3.50 42.94
N GLU A 4 28.99 -2.63 41.93
CA GLU A 4 27.90 -1.76 41.55
C GLU A 4 26.73 -2.64 41.08
N ARG A 5 25.65 -2.68 41.87
CA ARG A 5 24.43 -3.38 41.51
C ARG A 5 23.86 -2.71 40.26
N SER A 6 24.01 -3.36 39.11
CA SER A 6 23.17 -3.12 37.94
C SER A 6 21.70 -3.23 38.40
N LYS A 7 21.03 -2.09 38.49
CA LYS A 7 19.59 -2.04 38.79
C LYS A 7 18.90 -2.43 37.48
N SER A 8 18.68 -3.72 37.30
CA SER A 8 18.31 -4.35 36.03
C SER A 8 16.93 -3.96 35.49
N ASN A 9 16.18 -3.07 36.15
CA ASN A 9 14.88 -2.58 35.69
C ASN A 9 14.62 -1.17 36.24
N CYS A 10 14.54 -0.18 35.34
CA CYS A 10 13.90 1.10 35.66
C CYS A 10 12.38 0.90 35.76
N PRO A 11 11.68 1.77 36.51
CA PRO A 11 10.22 1.84 36.44
C PRO A 11 9.77 2.01 34.98
N ALA A 12 8.59 1.48 34.65
CA ALA A 12 8.01 1.63 33.32
C ALA A 12 8.01 3.10 32.88
N GLY A 13 8.43 3.34 31.63
CA GLY A 13 8.53 4.71 31.10
C GLY A 13 9.78 5.47 31.54
N ARG A 14 10.79 4.82 32.14
CA ARG A 14 12.09 5.46 32.46
C ARG A 14 13.29 4.64 32.01
N PHE A 15 14.43 5.31 31.85
CA PHE A 15 15.68 4.72 31.41
C PHE A 15 16.92 5.43 31.96
N GLY A 16 18.11 4.86 31.73
CA GLY A 16 19.41 5.37 32.15
C GLY A 16 19.93 4.72 33.43
N LEU A 17 21.21 4.92 33.74
CA LEU A 17 21.89 4.32 34.90
C LEU A 17 21.19 4.63 36.24
N THR A 18 20.58 5.82 36.36
CA THR A 18 19.83 6.27 37.55
C THR A 18 18.32 6.21 37.39
N CYS A 19 17.80 5.81 36.22
CA CYS A 19 16.36 5.81 35.90
C CYS A 19 15.67 7.18 36.01
N GLU A 20 16.40 8.29 35.86
CA GLU A 20 15.82 9.64 35.93
C GLU A 20 15.28 10.12 34.58
N ARG A 21 15.75 9.53 33.47
CA ARG A 21 15.37 9.92 32.10
C ARG A 21 14.04 9.29 31.72
N GLN A 22 13.21 10.03 31.00
CA GLN A 22 11.85 9.63 30.62
C GLN A 22 11.81 9.02 29.23
N CYS A 23 11.07 7.94 29.09
CA CYS A 23 10.90 7.21 27.85
C CYS A 23 9.97 7.98 26.90
N ASN A 24 10.41 8.21 25.66
CA ASN A 24 9.67 9.04 24.70
C ASN A 24 9.04 8.25 23.54
N CYS A 25 9.09 6.92 23.57
CA CYS A 25 8.52 6.06 22.53
C CYS A 25 6.99 6.15 22.51
N ILE A 26 6.44 7.01 21.66
CA ILE A 26 4.99 7.11 21.44
C ILE A 26 4.55 6.16 20.32
N ASN A 27 3.26 5.82 20.24
CA ASN A 27 2.74 4.91 19.21
C ASN A 27 3.51 3.56 19.12
N GLY A 28 3.69 2.87 20.25
CA GLY A 28 4.04 1.44 20.25
C GLY A 28 5.36 1.01 20.90
N GLY A 29 5.96 1.80 21.81
CA GLY A 29 7.21 1.37 22.45
C GLY A 29 7.33 1.61 23.95
N SER A 30 7.72 0.56 24.67
CA SER A 30 8.56 0.68 25.87
C SER A 30 10.01 0.86 25.39
N CYS A 31 10.77 1.80 25.92
CA CYS A 31 12.17 2.00 25.52
C CYS A 31 13.11 1.04 26.24
N PHE A 32 14.28 0.84 25.64
CA PHE A 32 15.36 0.08 26.23
C PHE A 32 15.89 0.79 27.48
N VAL A 33 15.95 0.06 28.60
CA VAL A 33 16.25 0.59 29.94
C VAL A 33 17.59 1.33 30.04
N HIS A 34 18.56 1.01 29.18
CA HIS A 34 19.88 1.64 29.19
C HIS A 34 20.01 2.83 28.22
N SER A 35 19.45 2.72 27.01
CA SER A 35 19.66 3.72 25.94
C SER A 35 18.49 4.68 25.76
N GLY A 36 17.27 4.30 26.16
CA GLY A 36 16.05 5.07 25.94
C GLY A 36 15.49 4.99 24.52
N GLY A 37 16.18 4.31 23.60
CA GLY A 37 15.68 4.06 22.25
C GLY A 37 14.54 3.03 22.24
N CYS A 38 13.69 3.06 21.22
CA CYS A 38 12.53 2.16 21.06
C CYS A 38 12.98 0.83 20.43
N PRO A 39 13.27 -0.22 21.23
CA PRO A 39 13.89 -1.45 20.72
C PRO A 39 12.91 -2.28 19.88
N SER A 40 11.62 -2.14 20.11
CA SER A 40 10.55 -2.71 19.28
C SER A 40 10.32 -1.94 17.98
N GLY A 41 11.03 -0.83 17.74
CA GLY A 41 10.75 0.11 16.67
C GLY A 41 9.42 0.84 16.86
N CYS A 42 9.02 1.62 15.87
CA CYS A 42 7.75 2.33 15.85
C CYS A 42 6.62 1.45 15.33
N ALA A 43 5.38 1.69 15.79
CA ALA A 43 4.22 1.04 15.17
C ALA A 43 4.14 1.36 13.67
N PRO A 44 3.46 0.52 12.87
CA PRO A 44 3.30 0.78 11.45
C PRO A 44 2.65 2.15 11.22
N GLY A 45 3.16 2.90 10.24
CA GLY A 45 2.71 4.27 9.99
C GLY A 45 3.50 5.35 10.72
N TYR A 46 4.49 4.97 11.54
CA TYR A 46 5.32 5.90 12.31
C TYR A 46 6.82 5.60 12.17
N THR A 47 7.64 6.63 12.37
CA THR A 47 9.10 6.60 12.37
C THR A 47 9.67 7.70 13.28
N GLY A 48 11.00 7.84 13.34
CA GLY A 48 11.71 8.76 14.22
C GLY A 48 12.21 8.08 15.51
N GLU A 49 13.06 8.78 16.26
CA GLU A 49 13.66 8.26 17.51
C GLU A 49 12.64 8.08 18.63
N ASP A 50 11.58 8.91 18.63
CA ASP A 50 10.47 8.90 19.58
C ASP A 50 9.20 8.28 18.99
N CYS A 51 9.21 7.86 17.73
CA CYS A 51 8.04 7.36 17.01
C CYS A 51 6.87 8.36 16.88
N GLY A 52 7.18 9.65 16.94
CA GLY A 52 6.21 10.74 16.76
C GLY A 52 6.00 11.20 15.32
N THR A 53 6.83 10.75 14.38
CA THR A 53 6.74 11.16 12.98
C THR A 53 5.88 10.19 12.19
N GLU A 54 4.77 10.66 11.64
CA GLU A 54 3.97 9.87 10.70
C GLU A 54 4.73 9.61 9.39
N CYS A 55 4.42 8.50 8.73
CA CYS A 55 4.94 8.26 7.39
C CYS A 55 4.53 9.37 6.43
N LYS A 56 5.51 9.81 5.64
CA LYS A 56 5.27 10.73 4.52
C LYS A 56 4.32 10.07 3.51
N ALA A 57 3.52 10.89 2.83
CA ALA A 57 2.66 10.44 1.74
C ALA A 57 3.46 9.58 0.73
N GLY A 58 2.88 8.45 0.32
CA GLY A 58 3.55 7.48 -0.54
C GLY A 58 4.38 6.42 0.20
N TYR A 59 4.43 6.45 1.54
CA TYR A 59 5.13 5.45 2.37
C TYR A 59 4.22 4.87 3.45
N TYR A 60 4.45 3.61 3.81
CA TYR A 60 3.66 2.90 4.83
C TYR A 60 4.44 1.81 5.55
N GLY A 61 3.83 1.25 6.60
CA GLY A 61 4.34 0.10 7.35
C GLY A 61 5.32 0.50 8.45
N ILE A 62 6.00 -0.51 9.01
CA ILE A 62 7.00 -0.32 10.06
C ILE A 62 8.13 0.57 9.54
N GLN A 63 8.47 1.62 10.30
CA GLN A 63 9.51 2.58 9.95
C GLN A 63 9.33 3.21 8.56
N CYS A 64 8.10 3.23 8.03
CA CYS A 64 7.79 3.73 6.69
C CYS A 64 8.63 3.08 5.59
N GLY A 65 9.06 1.83 5.78
CA GLY A 65 9.99 1.14 4.89
C GLY A 65 9.38 0.64 3.58
N ARG A 66 8.06 0.77 3.39
CA ARG A 66 7.36 0.34 2.17
C ARG A 66 6.82 1.55 1.42
N ARG A 67 6.78 1.44 0.10
CA ARG A 67 6.21 2.47 -0.80
C ARG A 67 4.81 2.08 -1.23
N CYS A 68 3.89 3.04 -1.24
CA CYS A 68 2.58 2.89 -1.85
C CYS A 68 2.71 2.55 -3.34
N ILE A 69 1.77 1.77 -3.86
CA ILE A 69 1.73 1.50 -5.30
C ILE A 69 1.28 2.76 -6.05
N VAL A 70 1.71 2.88 -7.30
CA VAL A 70 1.33 4.01 -8.18
C VAL A 70 -0.12 3.96 -8.68
N ASN A 71 -0.80 2.84 -8.43
CA ASN A 71 -2.17 2.60 -8.87
C ASN A 71 -3.23 2.97 -7.82
N CYS A 72 -2.84 3.45 -6.64
CA CYS A 72 -3.79 4.05 -5.72
C CYS A 72 -4.36 5.33 -6.36
N ALA A 73 -5.67 5.47 -6.35
CA ALA A 73 -6.32 6.71 -6.70
C ALA A 73 -5.98 7.80 -5.67
N GLY A 74 -6.10 9.07 -6.08
CA GLY A 74 -5.87 10.23 -5.22
C GLY A 74 -4.52 10.93 -5.46
N SER A 75 -4.22 11.90 -4.61
CA SER A 75 -3.00 12.73 -4.74
C SER A 75 -1.75 11.97 -4.30
N ASN A 76 -0.65 12.12 -5.04
CA ASN A 76 0.68 11.59 -4.71
C ASN A 76 0.76 10.07 -4.49
N ASN A 77 -0.14 9.28 -5.09
CA ASN A 77 -0.24 7.83 -4.88
C ASN A 77 -0.33 7.48 -3.38
N ALA A 78 -1.05 8.30 -2.61
CA ALA A 78 -1.17 8.10 -1.17
C ALA A 78 -1.93 6.80 -0.88
N CYS A 79 -1.42 6.06 0.08
CA CYS A 79 -2.05 4.88 0.64
C CYS A 79 -2.04 5.01 2.16
N ASN A 80 -2.87 4.21 2.82
CA ASN A 80 -2.92 4.13 4.26
C ASN A 80 -1.53 3.83 4.82
N ARG A 81 -1.03 4.73 5.66
CA ARG A 81 0.33 4.66 6.23
C ARG A 81 0.59 3.41 7.07
N VAL A 82 -0.45 2.74 7.58
CA VAL A 82 -0.30 1.57 8.45
C VAL A 82 -0.10 0.31 7.62
N ASP A 83 -1.03 0.02 6.71
CA ASP A 83 -1.12 -1.27 6.01
C ASP A 83 -0.91 -1.19 4.49
N GLY A 84 -0.92 0.02 3.92
CA GLY A 84 -0.72 0.28 2.50
C GLY A 84 -2.00 0.19 1.66
N ARG A 85 -3.19 0.22 2.26
CA ARG A 85 -4.47 0.28 1.55
C ARG A 85 -4.61 1.51 0.67
N CYS A 86 -5.18 1.38 -0.52
CA CYS A 86 -5.62 2.56 -1.26
C CYS A 86 -7.04 2.97 -0.78
N ASP A 87 -7.12 3.94 0.14
CA ASP A 87 -8.39 4.35 0.76
C ASP A 87 -9.35 5.03 -0.23
N GLU A 88 -8.82 5.72 -1.25
CA GLU A 88 -9.58 6.35 -2.33
C GLU A 88 -9.89 5.38 -3.50
N GLY A 89 -9.51 4.11 -3.37
CA GLY A 89 -9.68 3.11 -4.42
C GLY A 89 -8.53 3.09 -5.42
N CYS A 90 -8.79 2.51 -6.60
CA CYS A 90 -7.77 2.23 -7.62
C CYS A 90 -7.94 3.10 -8.85
N ASN A 91 -6.82 3.42 -9.50
CA ASN A 91 -6.80 3.94 -10.85
C ASN A 91 -7.49 2.95 -11.81
N ILE A 92 -7.99 3.47 -12.93
CA ILE A 92 -8.68 2.68 -13.94
C ILE A 92 -7.83 1.48 -14.39
N GLY A 93 -8.48 0.33 -14.53
CA GLY A 93 -7.81 -0.92 -14.91
C GLY A 93 -7.09 -1.67 -13.79
N TYR A 94 -7.17 -1.20 -12.54
CA TYR A 94 -6.62 -1.87 -11.37
C TYR A 94 -7.69 -2.14 -10.31
N THR A 95 -7.43 -3.14 -9.48
CA THR A 95 -8.31 -3.61 -8.40
C THR A 95 -7.51 -4.20 -7.24
N GLY A 96 -8.23 -4.62 -6.20
CA GLY A 96 -7.66 -5.13 -4.96
C GLY A 96 -7.46 -4.03 -3.92
N TYR A 97 -7.25 -4.45 -2.68
CA TYR A 97 -7.13 -3.57 -1.51
C TYR A 97 -5.95 -2.59 -1.61
N LYS A 98 -4.88 -3.01 -2.31
CA LYS A 98 -3.68 -2.21 -2.57
C LYS A 98 -3.53 -1.82 -4.04
N CYS A 99 -4.53 -2.05 -4.89
CA CYS A 99 -4.45 -1.74 -6.33
C CYS A 99 -3.26 -2.40 -7.05
N ASP A 100 -2.83 -3.56 -6.56
CA ASP A 100 -1.72 -4.37 -7.06
C ASP A 100 -2.17 -5.44 -8.06
N GLN A 101 -3.46 -5.52 -8.33
CA GLN A 101 -4.06 -6.43 -9.28
C GLN A 101 -4.57 -5.65 -10.48
N ILE A 102 -4.26 -6.11 -11.69
CA ILE A 102 -4.96 -5.63 -12.90
C ILE A 102 -6.39 -6.14 -12.91
N CYS A 103 -7.27 -5.54 -13.72
CA CYS A 103 -8.61 -6.07 -13.88
C CYS A 103 -8.60 -7.54 -14.33
N PRO A 104 -9.50 -8.37 -13.79
CA PRO A 104 -9.62 -9.76 -14.21
C PRO A 104 -9.89 -9.86 -15.72
N THR A 105 -9.44 -10.94 -16.35
CA THR A 105 -9.70 -11.22 -17.76
C THR A 105 -11.17 -11.03 -18.13
N GLY A 106 -11.41 -10.33 -19.24
CA GLY A 106 -12.77 -10.00 -19.69
C GLY A 106 -13.36 -8.74 -19.05
N LYS A 107 -12.62 -8.03 -18.19
CA LYS A 107 -13.05 -6.78 -17.56
C LYS A 107 -12.05 -5.65 -17.71
N TYR A 108 -12.56 -4.42 -17.68
CA TYR A 108 -11.73 -3.22 -17.81
C TYR A 108 -12.32 -2.00 -17.10
N GLY A 109 -11.58 -0.90 -17.08
CA GLY A 109 -12.04 0.42 -16.65
C GLY A 109 -12.08 0.62 -15.13
N LEU A 110 -12.82 1.65 -14.70
CA LEU A 110 -12.94 1.99 -13.28
C LEU A 110 -13.59 0.85 -12.49
N GLN A 111 -12.94 0.43 -11.41
CA GLN A 111 -13.37 -0.70 -10.56
C GLN A 111 -13.58 -2.01 -11.33
N CYS A 112 -13.03 -2.14 -12.55
CA CYS A 112 -13.25 -3.28 -13.44
C CYS A 112 -14.74 -3.54 -13.72
N ASN A 113 -15.55 -2.48 -13.85
CA ASN A 113 -16.98 -2.60 -14.15
C ASN A 113 -17.28 -2.78 -15.65
N GLY A 114 -16.34 -2.39 -16.52
CA GLY A 114 -16.43 -2.65 -17.96
C GLY A 114 -16.28 -4.13 -18.27
N ARG A 115 -16.91 -4.58 -19.37
CA ARG A 115 -16.80 -5.96 -19.86
C ARG A 115 -16.30 -5.94 -21.29
N CYS A 116 -15.24 -6.70 -21.56
CA CYS A 116 -14.71 -6.85 -22.90
C CYS A 116 -15.81 -7.32 -23.87
N SER A 117 -15.74 -6.85 -25.11
CA SER A 117 -16.67 -7.25 -26.15
C SER A 117 -16.56 -8.74 -26.43
N VAL A 118 -17.69 -9.39 -26.64
CA VAL A 118 -17.73 -10.80 -27.06
C VAL A 118 -17.21 -11.02 -28.49
N HIS A 119 -16.87 -9.94 -29.19
CA HIS A 119 -16.30 -9.93 -30.53
C HIS A 119 -14.82 -9.57 -30.54
N CYS A 120 -14.18 -9.47 -29.37
CA CYS A 120 -12.73 -9.42 -29.30
C CYS A 120 -12.16 -10.75 -29.79
N ALA A 121 -11.26 -10.69 -30.78
CA ALA A 121 -10.56 -11.88 -31.26
C ALA A 121 -9.63 -12.44 -30.18
N GLY A 122 -9.23 -13.71 -30.35
CA GLY A 122 -8.32 -14.41 -29.44
C GLY A 122 -9.05 -15.32 -28.44
N LEU A 123 -8.37 -15.69 -27.35
CA LEU A 123 -8.93 -16.56 -26.31
C LEU A 123 -9.64 -15.73 -25.23
N ASN A 124 -10.85 -16.15 -24.83
CA ASN A 124 -11.62 -15.55 -23.73
C ASN A 124 -12.01 -14.07 -23.90
N ASN A 125 -12.07 -13.56 -25.14
CA ASN A 125 -12.47 -12.18 -25.43
C ASN A 125 -11.64 -11.15 -24.63
N THR A 126 -10.31 -11.32 -24.61
CA THR A 126 -9.40 -10.44 -23.88
C THR A 126 -9.38 -9.03 -24.45
N CYS A 127 -9.28 -8.05 -23.56
CA CYS A 127 -9.15 -6.65 -23.92
C CYS A 127 -8.27 -5.94 -22.89
N ASP A 128 -7.74 -4.79 -23.29
CA ASP A 128 -6.95 -3.92 -22.45
C ASP A 128 -7.74 -3.59 -21.17
N HIS A 129 -7.10 -3.86 -20.04
CA HIS A 129 -7.73 -3.74 -18.73
C HIS A 129 -8.07 -2.28 -18.37
N VAL A 130 -7.47 -1.29 -19.02
CA VAL A 130 -7.71 0.14 -18.77
C VAL A 130 -8.87 0.64 -19.61
N ASP A 131 -8.79 0.50 -20.93
CA ASP A 131 -9.72 1.16 -21.86
C ASP A 131 -10.71 0.22 -22.54
N GLY A 132 -10.52 -1.10 -22.46
CA GLY A 132 -11.42 -2.10 -23.02
C GLY A 132 -11.20 -2.41 -24.49
N LYS A 133 -10.13 -1.88 -25.09
CA LYS A 133 -9.77 -2.16 -26.48
C LYS A 133 -9.34 -3.62 -26.64
N CYS A 134 -9.86 -4.31 -27.64
CA CYS A 134 -9.52 -5.71 -27.86
C CYS A 134 -8.04 -5.88 -28.25
N ASP A 135 -7.32 -6.73 -27.52
CA ASP A 135 -5.86 -6.88 -27.65
C ASP A 135 -5.44 -7.45 -29.01
N GLU A 136 -6.23 -8.41 -29.52
CA GLU A 136 -5.99 -9.08 -30.81
C GLU A 136 -6.90 -8.56 -31.93
N GLY A 137 -7.56 -7.42 -31.72
CA GLY A 137 -8.53 -6.86 -32.66
C GLY A 137 -9.87 -7.58 -32.62
N CYS A 138 -10.58 -7.59 -33.75
CA CYS A 138 -11.97 -8.03 -33.82
C CYS A 138 -12.16 -9.34 -34.60
N ASP A 139 -13.14 -10.12 -34.17
CA ASP A 139 -13.68 -11.22 -34.94
C ASP A 139 -14.15 -10.76 -36.33
N LYS A 140 -14.18 -11.70 -37.28
CA LYS A 140 -14.66 -11.42 -38.63
C LYS A 140 -16.07 -10.83 -38.60
N GLY A 141 -16.23 -9.70 -39.28
CA GLY A 141 -17.51 -8.99 -39.34
C GLY A 141 -17.68 -7.91 -38.28
N TYR A 142 -16.67 -7.65 -37.44
CA TYR A 142 -16.68 -6.57 -36.45
C TYR A 142 -15.49 -5.62 -36.65
N ILE A 143 -15.70 -4.34 -36.30
CA ILE A 143 -14.71 -3.28 -36.34
C ILE A 143 -14.89 -2.34 -35.13
N GLY A 144 -13.93 -1.44 -34.93
CA GLY A 144 -13.86 -0.55 -33.78
C GLY A 144 -12.78 -0.95 -32.80
N GLY A 145 -12.49 -0.11 -31.80
CA GLY A 145 -11.51 -0.43 -30.76
C GLY A 145 -12.03 -1.51 -29.80
N MET A 146 -13.33 -1.51 -29.54
CA MET A 146 -14.00 -2.47 -28.67
C MET A 146 -14.87 -3.44 -29.48
N CYS A 147 -14.65 -3.54 -30.79
CA CYS A 147 -15.42 -4.40 -31.69
C CYS A 147 -16.94 -4.18 -31.57
N GLU A 148 -17.35 -2.93 -31.38
CA GLU A 148 -18.71 -2.51 -31.08
C GLU A 148 -19.58 -2.29 -32.32
N GLN A 149 -18.97 -2.35 -33.51
CA GLN A 149 -19.64 -2.08 -34.79
C GLN A 149 -19.59 -3.31 -35.69
N SER A 150 -20.74 -3.70 -36.25
CA SER A 150 -20.79 -4.71 -37.31
C SER A 150 -20.31 -4.12 -38.63
N LYS A 151 -19.34 -4.77 -39.27
CA LYS A 151 -18.94 -4.48 -40.64
C LYS A 151 -20.01 -5.02 -41.59
N MET A 152 -20.94 -4.16 -41.97
CA MET A 152 -21.86 -4.47 -43.08
C MET A 152 -21.03 -4.64 -44.34
N SER A 153 -21.22 -5.79 -44.99
CA SER A 153 -20.47 -6.19 -46.17
C SER A 153 -20.99 -5.54 -47.45
#